data_AF-A0A5C2D107-F1
#
_entry.id   AF-A0A5C2D107-F1
#
_cell.length_a   1.000
_cell.length_b   1.000
_cell.length_c   1.000
_cell.angle_alpha   90.00
_cell.angle_beta   90.00
_cell.angle_gamma   90.00
#
_symmetry.space_group_name_H-M   'P 1'
#
loop_
_entity.id
_entity.type
_entity.pdbx_description
1 polymer ?
#
loop_
_entity_poly.entity_id
_entity_poly.type
_entity_poly.pdbx_seq_one_letter_code
_entity_poly.pdbx_strand_id
1 'polypeptide(L)'
;MTFHLGYGTNGFANHRLDDALNVIADLGYTAVALTLDHAHLDPFGADLCRRVDHVANTMTKLGLRCVVETGARYLLDAHRKHHPTLVSDDAGKRIRFLRQSVRIAADLGADCVSFWSGVKPPDIDDEQAWQRLSAGVAEVLKAAERHQMPLGLEPEPGMVVQHLTQALALRHELGSPALLGITLDVGHCVAVEPNSAAACIRMAAGLLVNVQLDDMVPGVHEHLEFGDGELDLVATLAALTEVGYTGVAAVELPRHSHAAPEVAKCAMKALTTAMTGVWVASGQTDFAAQVDHPWLVEAERRIRRDPKAIAELFPQVGREVGRGAIRPETDPRGLVHGTVDDLARARLLGVLADTVPAARLATDVGDLYRHGDDAERRGVLRGLNQLPSSVEETCRMIAKDALRTNDIRLVAAAIGVKAVDQFEWRHGVLKCLFTGVPLAAVANLAQRTDAELRRMVADYATERRAAGRDVPADAERLLENT
;
A
#
# COMPACT_ATOMS: atom_id res chain seq x y z
N MET A 1 6.50 4.99 5.75
CA MET A 1 6.59 4.54 4.34
C MET A 1 7.42 5.58 3.61
N THR A 2 8.25 5.21 2.63
CA THR A 2 9.02 6.19 1.86
C THR A 2 8.16 6.85 0.77
N PHE A 3 7.21 6.10 0.18
CA PHE A 3 6.26 6.56 -0.85
C PHE A 3 4.81 6.62 -0.35
N HIS A 4 3.94 7.24 -1.15
CA HIS A 4 2.51 7.41 -0.86
C HIS A 4 1.67 6.39 -1.62
N LEU A 5 0.77 5.69 -0.92
CA LEU A 5 -0.25 4.87 -1.56
C LEU A 5 -1.40 5.73 -2.05
N GLY A 6 -1.80 5.55 -3.31
CA GLY A 6 -2.93 6.23 -3.90
C GLY A 6 -3.91 5.31 -4.63
N TYR A 7 -4.96 5.92 -5.17
CA TYR A 7 -5.96 5.23 -6.01
C TYR A 7 -6.30 6.12 -7.22
N GLY A 8 -6.46 5.50 -8.39
CA GLY A 8 -6.79 6.16 -9.65
C GLY A 8 -8.26 6.54 -9.74
N THR A 9 -8.57 7.79 -10.09
CA THR A 9 -9.96 8.23 -10.24
C THR A 9 -10.65 7.63 -11.47
N ASN A 10 -9.89 7.04 -12.40
CA ASN A 10 -10.44 6.19 -13.48
C ASN A 10 -11.23 4.98 -12.95
N GLY A 11 -10.91 4.49 -11.74
CA GLY A 11 -11.65 3.46 -11.02
C GLY A 11 -12.86 4.00 -10.27
N PHE A 12 -13.10 5.32 -10.27
CA PHE A 12 -14.23 6.00 -9.64
C PHE A 12 -15.06 6.84 -10.63
N ALA A 13 -15.06 6.49 -11.92
CA ALA A 13 -15.71 7.26 -12.98
C ALA A 13 -17.23 7.46 -12.79
N ASN A 14 -17.88 6.61 -11.98
CA ASN A 14 -19.31 6.71 -11.65
C ASN A 14 -19.62 7.64 -10.45
N HIS A 15 -18.59 8.16 -9.77
CA HIS A 15 -18.73 9.09 -8.64
C HIS A 15 -18.45 10.52 -9.06
N ARG A 16 -19.05 11.49 -8.36
CA ARG A 16 -18.55 12.88 -8.43
C ARG A 16 -17.15 12.91 -7.84
N LEU A 17 -16.31 13.82 -8.33
CA LEU A 17 -14.91 13.88 -7.90
C LEU A 17 -14.77 14.08 -6.39
N ASP A 18 -15.53 15.01 -5.79
CA ASP A 18 -15.47 15.26 -4.34
C ASP A 18 -15.84 14.00 -3.53
N ASP A 19 -16.86 13.25 -3.96
CA ASP A 19 -17.28 12.01 -3.29
C ASP A 19 -16.19 10.94 -3.40
N ALA A 20 -15.57 10.80 -4.58
CA ALA A 20 -14.48 9.86 -4.81
C ALA A 20 -13.26 10.19 -3.93
N LEU A 21 -12.86 11.46 -3.86
CA LEU A 21 -11.72 11.91 -3.05
C LEU A 21 -11.94 11.63 -1.55
N ASN A 22 -13.16 11.88 -1.04
CA ASN A 22 -13.49 11.56 0.36
C ASN A 22 -13.41 10.06 0.64
N VAL A 23 -13.99 9.21 -0.23
CA VAL A 23 -13.92 7.75 -0.07
C VAL A 23 -12.47 7.25 -0.08
N ILE A 24 -11.65 7.76 -1.01
CA ILE A 24 -10.23 7.40 -1.11
C ILE A 24 -9.50 7.78 0.20
N ALA A 25 -9.70 9.00 0.71
CA ALA A 25 -9.06 9.45 1.95
C ALA A 25 -9.54 8.64 3.17
N ASP A 26 -10.84 8.37 3.29
CA ASP A 26 -11.44 7.62 4.41
C ASP A 26 -10.94 6.17 4.49
N LEU A 27 -10.58 5.57 3.35
CA LEU A 27 -9.96 4.24 3.27
C LEU A 27 -8.47 4.25 3.67
N GLY A 28 -7.88 5.42 3.91
CA GLY A 28 -6.51 5.60 4.37
C GLY A 28 -5.47 5.80 3.26
N TYR A 29 -5.90 6.03 2.01
CA TYR A 29 -4.98 6.44 0.96
C TYR A 29 -4.46 7.85 1.24
N THR A 30 -3.22 8.12 0.82
CA THR A 30 -2.53 9.40 1.05
C THR A 30 -2.20 10.13 -0.26
N ALA A 31 -2.63 9.55 -1.38
CA ALA A 31 -2.47 10.12 -2.70
C ALA A 31 -3.65 9.77 -3.61
N VAL A 32 -3.79 10.51 -4.71
CA VAL A 32 -4.73 10.24 -5.78
C VAL A 32 -4.04 10.34 -7.12
N ALA A 33 -4.33 9.40 -8.00
CA ALA A 33 -4.04 9.50 -9.42
C ALA A 33 -5.26 10.11 -10.12
N LEU A 34 -5.22 11.42 -10.37
CA LEU A 34 -6.34 12.16 -10.92
C LEU A 34 -6.35 12.08 -12.44
N THR A 35 -7.27 11.29 -12.98
CA THR A 35 -7.52 11.23 -14.42
C THR A 35 -8.31 12.45 -14.88
N LEU A 36 -7.73 13.26 -15.76
CA LEU A 36 -8.44 14.38 -16.37
C LEU A 36 -9.45 13.87 -17.40
N ASP A 37 -10.73 13.91 -17.04
CA ASP A 37 -11.85 13.42 -17.86
C ASP A 37 -13.09 14.32 -17.68
N HIS A 38 -14.08 14.18 -18.57
CA HIS A 38 -15.31 14.96 -18.62
C HIS A 38 -16.06 14.98 -17.27
N ALA A 39 -16.12 13.81 -16.62
CA ALA A 39 -16.92 13.60 -15.40
C ALA A 39 -16.28 14.21 -14.15
N HIS A 40 -14.94 14.25 -14.08
CA HIS A 40 -14.20 14.70 -12.90
C HIS A 40 -13.66 16.10 -13.08
N LEU A 41 -12.54 16.25 -13.79
CA LEU A 41 -11.90 17.53 -14.07
C LEU A 41 -11.63 17.64 -15.57
N ASP A 42 -12.61 18.19 -16.28
CA ASP A 42 -12.52 18.41 -17.72
C ASP A 42 -11.51 19.53 -18.03
N PRO A 43 -10.38 19.22 -18.70
CA PRO A 43 -9.32 20.19 -18.99
C PRO A 43 -9.72 21.28 -20.00
N PHE A 44 -10.87 21.12 -20.68
CA PHE A 44 -11.42 22.09 -21.63
C PHE A 44 -12.78 22.64 -21.18
N GLY A 45 -13.24 22.26 -19.98
CA GLY A 45 -14.51 22.68 -19.43
C GLY A 45 -14.55 24.16 -19.04
N ALA A 46 -15.77 24.70 -18.92
CA ALA A 46 -15.98 26.02 -18.36
C ALA A 46 -15.49 26.11 -16.91
N ASP A 47 -15.17 27.33 -16.46
CA ASP A 47 -14.69 27.63 -15.10
C ASP A 47 -13.46 26.82 -14.65
N LEU A 48 -12.62 26.36 -15.58
CA LEU A 48 -11.51 25.45 -15.26
C LEU A 48 -10.64 25.94 -14.10
N CYS A 49 -10.21 27.21 -14.09
CA CYS A 49 -9.38 27.74 -12.99
C CYS A 49 -10.06 27.57 -11.63
N ARG A 50 -11.34 27.93 -11.52
CA ARG A 50 -12.12 27.77 -10.28
C ARG A 50 -12.28 26.31 -9.88
N ARG A 51 -12.44 25.41 -10.85
CA ARG A 51 -12.53 23.96 -10.59
C ARG A 51 -11.20 23.38 -10.12
N VAL A 52 -10.09 23.80 -10.73
CA VAL A 52 -8.74 23.41 -10.31
C VAL A 52 -8.47 23.90 -8.88
N ASP A 53 -8.77 25.16 -8.57
CA ASP A 53 -8.63 25.72 -7.21
C ASP A 53 -9.47 24.93 -6.20
N HIS A 54 -10.70 24.57 -6.55
CA HIS A 54 -11.57 23.75 -5.70
C HIS A 54 -10.94 22.37 -5.43
N VAL A 55 -10.50 21.67 -6.47
CA VAL A 55 -9.89 20.34 -6.35
C VAL A 55 -8.60 20.39 -5.53
N ALA A 56 -7.71 21.36 -5.78
CA ALA A 56 -6.49 21.56 -5.02
C ALA A 56 -6.78 21.78 -3.52
N ASN A 57 -7.78 22.64 -3.21
CA ASN A 57 -8.19 22.88 -1.83
C ASN A 57 -8.79 21.64 -1.16
N THR A 58 -9.59 20.85 -1.90
CA THR A 58 -10.17 19.61 -1.40
C THR A 58 -9.08 18.57 -1.09
N MET A 59 -8.15 18.34 -2.02
CA MET A 59 -7.02 17.42 -1.80
C MET A 59 -6.15 17.87 -0.61
N THR A 60 -5.88 19.17 -0.48
CA THR A 60 -5.13 19.73 0.66
C THR A 60 -5.83 19.45 1.99
N LYS A 61 -7.15 19.65 2.07
CA LYS A 61 -7.94 19.36 3.28
C LYS A 61 -7.94 17.88 3.65
N LEU A 62 -7.91 17.01 2.64
CA LEU A 62 -7.90 15.55 2.82
C LEU A 62 -6.48 14.99 3.03
N GLY A 63 -5.43 15.81 2.90
CA GLY A 63 -4.04 15.36 3.00
C GLY A 63 -3.61 14.44 1.85
N LEU A 64 -4.21 14.60 0.66
CA LEU A 64 -3.91 13.79 -0.52
C LEU A 64 -2.85 14.46 -1.40
N ARG A 65 -1.78 13.71 -1.70
CA ARG A 65 -0.84 14.01 -2.79
C ARG A 65 -1.46 13.69 -4.15
N CYS A 66 -0.98 14.27 -5.24
CA CYS A 66 -1.62 14.13 -6.56
C CYS A 66 -0.61 13.79 -7.66
N VAL A 67 -0.97 12.86 -8.53
CA VAL A 67 -0.43 12.74 -9.88
C VAL A 67 -1.56 12.96 -10.88
N VAL A 68 -1.25 13.53 -12.04
CA VAL A 68 -2.23 13.77 -13.10
C VAL A 68 -2.09 12.72 -14.19
N GLU A 69 -3.18 12.05 -14.54
CA GLU A 69 -3.23 11.05 -15.60
C GLU A 69 -3.98 11.55 -16.83
N THR A 70 -3.56 11.08 -18.00
CA THR A 70 -4.08 11.51 -19.31
C THR A 70 -4.73 10.39 -20.11
N GLY A 71 -5.22 9.36 -19.41
CA GLY A 71 -5.84 8.14 -19.94
C GLY A 71 -7.36 8.19 -20.17
N ALA A 72 -7.97 9.38 -20.20
CA ALA A 72 -9.40 9.50 -20.45
C ALA A 72 -9.82 8.94 -21.82
N ARG A 73 -10.91 8.16 -21.84
CA ARG A 73 -11.25 7.31 -22.99
C ARG A 73 -11.72 8.10 -24.20
N TYR A 74 -12.64 9.02 -24.03
CA TYR A 74 -13.31 9.72 -25.13
C TYR A 74 -13.14 11.24 -25.07
N LEU A 75 -12.12 11.70 -24.34
CA LEU A 75 -11.90 13.12 -24.06
C LEU A 75 -11.72 13.97 -25.31
N LEU A 76 -10.91 13.48 -26.26
CA LEU A 76 -10.54 14.23 -27.46
C LEU A 76 -11.38 13.84 -28.69
N ASP A 77 -12.04 12.69 -28.63
CA ASP A 77 -12.83 12.10 -29.71
C ASP A 77 -13.95 11.22 -29.10
N ALA A 78 -15.20 11.58 -29.40
CA ALA A 78 -16.38 10.91 -28.86
C ALA A 78 -16.60 9.50 -29.44
N HIS A 79 -15.94 9.14 -30.54
CA HIS A 79 -16.12 7.87 -31.24
C HIS A 79 -14.92 6.94 -31.10
N ARG A 80 -13.72 7.49 -30.99
CA ARG A 80 -12.48 6.72 -30.99
C ARG A 80 -11.79 6.84 -29.64
N LYS A 81 -11.73 5.71 -28.91
CA LYS A 81 -11.03 5.61 -27.63
C LYS A 81 -9.58 6.13 -27.78
N HIS A 82 -9.17 7.01 -26.88
CA HIS A 82 -7.82 7.56 -26.73
C HIS A 82 -7.29 8.40 -27.92
N HIS A 83 -8.08 8.56 -28.98
CA HIS A 83 -7.64 9.21 -30.21
C HIS A 83 -7.87 10.73 -30.16
N PRO A 84 -6.99 11.56 -30.75
CA PRO A 84 -5.69 11.20 -31.32
C PRO A 84 -4.61 10.97 -30.24
N THR A 85 -3.59 10.24 -30.65
CA THR A 85 -2.38 9.91 -29.86
C THR A 85 -1.17 10.71 -30.36
N LEU A 86 0.00 10.55 -29.74
CA LEU A 86 1.23 11.21 -30.21
C LEU A 86 1.75 10.65 -31.55
N VAL A 87 1.31 9.46 -31.94
CA VAL A 87 1.71 8.79 -33.18
C VAL A 87 0.69 8.93 -34.32
N SER A 88 -0.44 9.59 -34.04
CA SER A 88 -1.47 9.91 -35.03
C SER A 88 -0.98 10.97 -36.03
N ASP A 89 -1.54 10.98 -37.25
CA ASP A 89 -1.18 11.96 -38.30
C ASP A 89 -1.38 13.42 -37.83
N ASP A 90 -2.49 13.68 -37.13
CA ASP A 90 -2.78 14.96 -36.48
C ASP A 90 -2.72 14.84 -34.95
N ALA A 91 -1.50 14.79 -34.41
CA ALA A 91 -1.25 14.78 -32.98
C ALA A 91 -1.56 16.13 -32.29
N GLY A 92 -1.98 17.17 -33.03
CA GLY A 92 -2.12 18.53 -32.53
C GLY A 92 -3.08 18.65 -31.34
N LYS A 93 -4.20 17.91 -31.36
CA LYS A 93 -5.15 17.86 -30.22
C LYS A 93 -4.52 17.18 -28.99
N ARG A 94 -3.76 16.09 -29.18
CA ARG A 94 -3.09 15.37 -28.08
C ARG A 94 -2.01 16.23 -27.44
N ILE A 95 -1.17 16.88 -28.23
CA ILE A 95 -0.13 17.79 -27.73
C ILE A 95 -0.76 18.95 -26.96
N ARG A 96 -1.85 19.53 -27.48
CA ARG A 96 -2.60 20.59 -26.76
C ARG A 96 -3.13 20.10 -25.42
N PHE A 97 -3.70 18.89 -25.39
CA PHE A 97 -4.18 18.27 -24.15
C PHE A 97 -3.04 18.08 -23.15
N LEU A 98 -1.93 17.45 -23.54
CA LEU A 98 -0.80 17.21 -22.63
C LEU A 98 -0.20 18.52 -22.09
N ARG A 99 -0.10 19.56 -22.91
CA ARG A 99 0.34 20.90 -22.46
C ARG A 99 -0.65 21.54 -21.48
N GLN A 100 -1.94 21.34 -21.68
CA GLN A 100 -2.98 21.79 -20.74
C GLN A 100 -2.91 20.99 -19.43
N SER A 101 -2.67 19.68 -19.50
CA SER A 101 -2.47 18.82 -18.33
C SER A 101 -1.26 19.25 -17.50
N VAL A 102 -0.15 19.64 -18.14
CA VAL A 102 1.03 20.21 -17.46
C VAL A 102 0.66 21.47 -16.66
N ARG A 103 -0.12 22.37 -17.26
CA ARG A 103 -0.57 23.57 -16.56
C ARG A 103 -1.48 23.22 -15.38
N ILE A 104 -2.47 22.35 -15.61
CA ILE A 104 -3.40 21.91 -14.55
C ILE A 104 -2.64 21.23 -13.41
N ALA A 105 -1.69 20.35 -13.72
CA ALA A 105 -0.86 19.68 -12.73
C ALA A 105 -0.06 20.70 -11.89
N ALA A 106 0.49 21.74 -12.50
CA ALA A 106 1.21 22.79 -11.78
C ALA A 106 0.27 23.58 -10.86
N ASP A 107 -0.92 23.93 -11.33
CA ASP A 107 -1.94 24.64 -10.55
C ASP A 107 -2.51 23.75 -9.40
N LEU A 108 -2.56 22.43 -9.58
CA LEU A 108 -2.94 21.45 -8.55
C LEU A 108 -1.83 21.16 -7.53
N GLY A 109 -0.57 21.49 -7.83
CA GLY A 109 0.59 21.05 -7.06
C GLY A 109 0.85 19.54 -7.17
N ALA A 110 0.56 18.94 -8.33
CA ALA A 110 0.79 17.52 -8.58
C ALA A 110 2.30 17.20 -8.76
N ASP A 111 2.68 15.95 -8.52
CA ASP A 111 4.06 15.49 -8.64
C ASP A 111 4.51 15.32 -10.09
N CYS A 112 3.61 14.89 -10.96
CA CYS A 112 3.88 14.67 -12.38
C CYS A 112 2.60 14.60 -13.23
N VAL A 113 2.80 14.61 -14.54
CA VAL A 113 1.79 14.22 -15.55
C VAL A 113 2.20 12.89 -16.18
N SER A 114 1.37 11.86 -16.03
CA SER A 114 1.55 10.56 -16.71
C SER A 114 0.91 10.56 -18.11
N PHE A 115 1.63 10.00 -19.09
CA PHE A 115 1.15 9.85 -20.46
C PHE A 115 1.81 8.65 -21.17
N TRP A 116 1.15 8.17 -22.21
CA TRP A 116 1.60 7.05 -23.05
C TRP A 116 1.75 7.46 -24.53
N SER A 117 2.40 6.60 -25.33
CA SER A 117 2.82 6.86 -26.72
C SER A 117 1.68 6.75 -27.75
N GLY A 118 0.93 5.64 -27.69
CA GLY A 118 -0.18 5.30 -28.55
C GLY A 118 0.12 4.11 -29.46
N VAL A 119 -0.95 3.50 -29.98
CA VAL A 119 -0.86 2.39 -30.93
C VAL A 119 -0.40 2.90 -32.29
N LYS A 120 0.56 2.21 -32.89
CA LYS A 120 1.06 2.52 -34.24
C LYS A 120 -0.08 2.45 -35.27
N PRO A 121 -0.32 3.51 -36.07
CA PRO A 121 -1.20 3.44 -37.23
C PRO A 121 -0.76 2.36 -38.24
N PRO A 122 -1.69 1.60 -38.85
CA PRO A 122 -1.35 0.47 -39.72
C PRO A 122 -0.68 0.90 -41.04
N ASP A 123 -0.78 2.18 -41.41
CA ASP A 123 -0.31 2.77 -42.65
C ASP A 123 1.11 3.36 -42.56
N ILE A 124 1.73 3.35 -41.38
CA ILE A 124 3.11 3.82 -41.18
C ILE A 124 4.02 2.73 -40.62
N ASP A 125 5.31 2.84 -40.92
CA ASP A 125 6.35 1.97 -40.34
C ASP A 125 6.76 2.42 -38.93
N ASP A 126 7.59 1.61 -38.28
CA ASP A 126 8.05 1.87 -36.90
C ASP A 126 8.91 3.14 -36.81
N GLU A 127 9.69 3.45 -37.85
CA GLU A 127 10.54 4.65 -37.87
C GLU A 127 9.70 5.92 -37.91
N GLN A 128 8.68 5.98 -38.76
CA GLN A 128 7.74 7.10 -38.84
C GLN A 128 6.95 7.27 -37.54
N ALA A 129 6.50 6.17 -36.93
CA ALA A 129 5.80 6.20 -35.66
C ALA A 129 6.70 6.75 -34.54
N TRP A 130 7.95 6.31 -34.50
CA TRP A 130 8.95 6.77 -33.55
C TRP A 130 9.30 8.25 -33.73
N GLN A 131 9.45 8.73 -34.97
CA GLN A 131 9.70 10.13 -35.29
C GLN A 131 8.54 11.03 -34.82
N ARG A 132 7.29 10.62 -35.05
CA ARG A 132 6.09 11.35 -34.59
C ARG A 132 6.03 11.43 -33.07
N LEU A 133 6.26 10.29 -32.40
CA LEU A 133 6.31 10.24 -30.95
C LEU A 133 7.39 11.18 -30.39
N SER A 134 8.61 11.09 -30.90
CA SER A 134 9.76 11.89 -30.47
C SER A 134 9.51 13.39 -30.64
N ALA A 135 8.99 13.80 -31.80
CA ALA A 135 8.62 15.19 -32.06
C ALA A 135 7.50 15.67 -31.11
N GLY A 136 6.48 14.85 -30.88
CA GLY A 136 5.38 15.15 -29.96
C GLY A 136 5.84 15.33 -28.51
N VAL A 137 6.68 14.42 -28.01
CA VAL A 137 7.26 14.50 -26.66
C VAL A 137 8.13 15.74 -26.51
N ALA A 138 8.96 16.07 -27.51
CA ALA A 138 9.78 17.27 -27.50
C ALA A 138 8.94 18.56 -27.39
N GLU A 139 7.77 18.63 -28.03
CA GLU A 139 6.86 19.78 -27.89
C GLU A 139 6.21 19.87 -26.51
N VAL A 140 5.85 18.74 -25.89
CA VAL A 140 5.26 18.71 -24.54
C VAL A 140 6.32 19.05 -23.49
N LEU A 141 7.58 18.62 -23.68
CA LEU A 141 8.70 18.94 -22.79
C LEU A 141 8.93 20.45 -22.65
N LYS A 142 8.76 21.24 -23.72
CA LYS A 142 8.84 22.72 -23.64
C LYS A 142 7.84 23.31 -22.65
N ALA A 143 6.66 22.70 -22.52
CA ALA A 143 5.66 23.13 -21.52
C ALA A 143 6.04 22.64 -20.12
N ALA A 144 6.50 21.39 -19.99
CA ALA A 144 7.01 20.84 -18.74
C ALA A 144 8.13 21.71 -18.14
N GLU A 145 9.11 22.12 -18.95
CA GLU A 145 10.21 23.00 -18.56
C GLU A 145 9.72 24.37 -18.08
N ARG A 146 8.74 24.96 -18.77
CA ARG A 146 8.16 26.25 -18.40
C ARG A 146 7.49 26.21 -17.02
N HIS A 147 6.85 25.09 -16.69
CA HIS A 147 6.10 24.91 -15.46
C HIS A 147 6.86 24.12 -14.38
N GLN A 148 8.10 23.69 -14.66
CA GLN A 148 8.89 22.79 -13.81
C GLN A 148 8.11 21.53 -13.40
N MET A 149 7.38 20.95 -14.35
CA MET A 149 6.47 19.83 -14.11
C MET A 149 7.06 18.52 -14.69
N PRO A 150 7.36 17.52 -13.86
CA PRO A 150 7.79 16.21 -14.35
C PRO A 150 6.73 15.54 -15.25
N LEU A 151 7.20 14.86 -16.28
CA LEU A 151 6.41 14.01 -17.17
C LEU A 151 6.82 12.55 -16.94
N GLY A 152 5.85 11.67 -16.75
CA GLY A 152 6.06 10.22 -16.71
C GLY A 152 5.61 9.59 -18.02
N LEU A 153 6.57 9.06 -18.80
CA LEU A 153 6.24 8.23 -19.94
C LEU A 153 5.94 6.81 -19.46
N GLU A 154 4.74 6.34 -19.77
CA GLU A 154 4.25 5.00 -19.45
C GLU A 154 4.48 4.06 -20.65
N PRO A 155 5.26 2.97 -20.48
CA PRO A 155 5.25 1.84 -21.40
C PRO A 155 3.93 1.08 -21.30
N GLU A 156 3.26 0.84 -22.43
CA GLU A 156 1.94 0.20 -22.42
C GLU A 156 1.78 -0.91 -23.48
N PRO A 157 1.19 -2.08 -23.13
CA PRO A 157 1.01 -3.19 -24.06
C PRO A 157 0.29 -2.81 -25.36
N GLY A 158 0.93 -3.13 -26.49
CA GLY A 158 0.41 -2.86 -27.83
C GLY A 158 0.68 -1.45 -28.37
N MET A 159 1.39 -0.60 -27.62
CA MET A 159 1.77 0.75 -28.08
C MET A 159 3.20 0.79 -28.67
N VAL A 160 3.56 1.92 -29.31
CA VAL A 160 4.91 2.11 -29.88
C VAL A 160 6.00 2.00 -28.82
N VAL A 161 5.72 2.52 -27.62
CA VAL A 161 6.52 2.25 -26.42
C VAL A 161 5.74 1.28 -25.56
N GLN A 162 6.10 0.01 -25.66
CA GLN A 162 5.53 -1.10 -24.91
C GLN A 162 6.43 -1.50 -23.73
N HIS A 163 7.74 -1.42 -23.92
CA HIS A 163 8.73 -1.83 -22.93
C HIS A 163 9.47 -0.64 -22.32
N LEU A 164 9.89 -0.78 -21.08
CA LEU A 164 10.73 0.14 -20.33
C LEU A 164 12.02 0.46 -21.11
N THR A 165 12.62 -0.54 -21.77
CA THR A 165 13.82 -0.32 -22.59
C THR A 165 13.57 0.63 -23.75
N GLN A 166 12.37 0.62 -24.35
CA GLN A 166 11.98 1.56 -25.40
C GLN A 166 11.76 2.97 -24.82
N ALA A 167 11.12 3.09 -23.64
CA ALA A 167 10.96 4.38 -22.97
C ALA A 167 12.33 5.02 -22.63
N LEU A 168 13.28 4.22 -22.14
CA LEU A 168 14.65 4.66 -21.87
C LEU A 168 15.41 5.06 -23.15
N ALA A 169 15.21 4.33 -24.25
CA ALA A 169 15.80 4.66 -25.55
C ALA A 169 15.29 6.00 -26.09
N LEU A 170 13.98 6.24 -26.03
CA LEU A 170 13.38 7.52 -26.42
C LEU A 170 13.92 8.67 -25.57
N ARG A 171 13.98 8.47 -24.25
CA ARG A 171 14.55 9.48 -23.34
C ARG A 171 16.01 9.79 -23.68
N HIS A 172 16.81 8.78 -23.99
CA HIS A 172 18.21 8.96 -24.38
C HIS A 172 18.34 9.76 -25.69
N GLU A 173 17.54 9.43 -26.71
CA GLU A 173 17.50 10.14 -28.00
C GLU A 173 17.14 11.62 -27.84
N LEU A 174 16.22 11.93 -26.92
CA LEU A 174 15.83 13.31 -26.58
C LEU A 174 16.86 14.04 -25.71
N GLY A 175 18.04 13.46 -25.46
CA GLY A 175 19.11 14.09 -24.70
C GLY A 175 19.01 13.91 -23.19
N SER A 176 18.27 12.90 -22.71
CA SER A 176 18.09 12.59 -21.28
C SER A 176 17.57 13.76 -20.43
N PRO A 177 16.45 14.42 -20.83
CA PRO A 177 15.92 15.57 -20.10
C PRO A 177 15.56 15.20 -18.65
N ALA A 178 15.84 16.11 -17.71
CA ALA A 178 15.65 15.88 -16.27
C ALA A 178 14.17 15.74 -15.89
N LEU A 179 13.27 16.41 -16.62
CA LEU A 179 11.83 16.37 -16.37
C LEU A 179 11.11 15.20 -17.07
N LEU A 180 11.80 14.39 -17.88
CA LEU A 180 11.22 13.17 -18.47
C LEU A 180 11.63 11.97 -17.63
N GLY A 181 10.72 11.53 -16.79
CA GLY A 181 10.82 10.30 -16.01
C GLY A 181 9.95 9.18 -16.61
N ILE A 182 9.77 8.14 -15.80
CA ILE A 182 8.99 6.95 -16.11
C ILE A 182 7.78 6.89 -15.18
N THR A 183 6.61 6.72 -15.77
CA THR A 183 5.49 6.10 -15.05
C THR A 183 5.61 4.60 -15.29
N LEU A 184 5.72 3.81 -14.22
CA LEU A 184 5.82 2.36 -14.37
C LEU A 184 4.54 1.71 -13.87
N ASP A 185 3.77 1.14 -14.78
CA ASP A 185 2.70 0.21 -14.45
C ASP A 185 3.28 -1.20 -14.23
N VAL A 186 3.02 -1.74 -13.04
CA VAL A 186 3.59 -3.03 -12.63
C VAL A 186 2.83 -4.22 -13.20
N GLY A 187 1.54 -4.07 -13.49
CA GLY A 187 0.75 -5.06 -14.22
C GLY A 187 1.21 -5.17 -15.67
N HIS A 188 1.50 -4.06 -16.34
CA HIS A 188 2.11 -4.05 -17.68
C HIS A 188 3.45 -4.78 -17.69
N CYS A 189 4.24 -4.68 -16.61
CA CYS A 189 5.46 -5.47 -16.48
C CYS A 189 5.16 -6.97 -16.51
N VAL A 190 4.12 -7.44 -15.81
CA VAL A 190 3.71 -8.86 -15.85
C VAL A 190 3.18 -9.25 -17.23
N ALA A 191 2.42 -8.38 -17.89
CA ALA A 191 1.78 -8.68 -19.15
C ALA A 191 2.78 -8.83 -20.31
N VAL A 192 3.79 -7.95 -20.39
CA VAL A 192 4.66 -7.89 -21.59
C VAL A 192 6.16 -7.83 -21.30
N GLU A 193 6.62 -7.44 -20.11
CA GLU A 193 8.06 -7.31 -19.89
C GLU A 193 8.75 -8.67 -19.75
N PRO A 194 9.99 -8.82 -20.28
CA PRO A 194 10.77 -10.03 -20.07
C PRO A 194 11.30 -10.13 -18.62
N ASN A 195 11.22 -9.03 -17.86
CA ASN A 195 11.70 -8.93 -16.48
C ASN A 195 10.50 -8.78 -15.53
N SER A 196 10.65 -9.22 -14.28
CA SER A 196 9.64 -8.99 -13.26
C SER A 196 9.45 -7.50 -12.96
N ALA A 197 8.28 -7.12 -12.45
CA ALA A 197 7.99 -5.74 -12.02
C ALA A 197 9.06 -5.20 -11.04
N ALA A 198 9.50 -6.00 -10.07
CA ALA A 198 10.57 -5.65 -9.15
C ALA A 198 11.91 -5.36 -9.86
N ALA A 199 12.24 -6.11 -10.91
CA ALA A 199 13.45 -5.86 -11.71
C ALA A 199 13.29 -4.58 -12.57
N CYS A 200 12.12 -4.35 -13.16
CA CYS A 200 11.82 -3.11 -13.89
C CYS A 200 11.92 -1.87 -12.98
N ILE A 201 11.44 -1.94 -11.73
CA ILE A 201 11.60 -0.88 -10.73
C ILE A 201 13.08 -0.56 -10.49
N ARG A 202 13.93 -1.58 -10.30
CA ARG A 202 15.38 -1.39 -10.11
C ARG A 202 16.05 -0.78 -11.34
N MET A 203 15.62 -1.19 -12.55
CA MET A 203 16.13 -0.62 -13.80
C MET A 203 15.74 0.86 -13.98
N ALA A 204 14.53 1.23 -13.55
CA ALA A 204 14.02 2.59 -13.60
C ALA A 204 14.39 3.44 -12.37
N ALA A 205 15.22 2.94 -11.45
CA ALA A 205 15.59 3.62 -10.21
C ALA A 205 16.14 5.03 -10.50
N GLY A 206 15.64 6.02 -9.76
CA GLY A 206 15.98 7.44 -9.97
C GLY A 206 15.27 8.13 -11.15
N LEU A 207 14.54 7.39 -11.98
CA LEU A 207 13.70 7.94 -13.06
C LEU A 207 12.19 7.79 -12.81
N LEU A 208 11.80 6.98 -11.83
CA LEU A 208 10.40 6.80 -11.44
C LEU A 208 9.80 8.11 -10.92
N VAL A 209 8.73 8.58 -11.58
CA VAL A 209 7.93 9.74 -11.14
C VAL A 209 6.52 9.34 -10.71
N ASN A 210 6.02 8.20 -11.21
CA ASN A 210 4.76 7.59 -10.81
C ASN A 210 4.85 6.06 -10.94
N VAL A 211 4.06 5.35 -10.14
CA VAL A 211 3.90 3.89 -10.25
C VAL A 211 2.42 3.56 -10.22
N GLN A 212 1.94 2.82 -11.21
CA GLN A 212 0.57 2.28 -11.22
C GLN A 212 0.61 0.85 -10.66
N LEU A 213 -0.36 0.52 -9.81
CA LEU A 213 -0.45 -0.74 -9.08
C LEU A 213 -1.74 -1.46 -9.44
N ASP A 214 -1.61 -2.62 -10.04
CA ASP A 214 -2.69 -3.52 -10.40
C ASP A 214 -2.11 -4.92 -10.61
N ASP A 215 -2.94 -5.88 -10.94
CA ASP A 215 -2.51 -7.24 -11.25
C ASP A 215 -2.81 -7.57 -12.70
N MET A 216 -2.02 -8.43 -13.32
CA MET A 216 -2.23 -8.90 -14.69
C MET A 216 -1.71 -10.34 -14.84
N VAL A 217 -2.05 -10.97 -15.97
CA VAL A 217 -1.50 -12.27 -16.36
C VAL A 217 -0.61 -12.12 -17.60
N PRO A 218 0.42 -12.97 -17.77
CA PRO A 218 1.32 -12.88 -18.91
C PRO A 218 0.60 -12.93 -20.27
N GLY A 219 0.94 -12.00 -21.16
CA GLY A 219 0.39 -11.91 -22.51
C GLY A 219 -1.01 -11.32 -22.63
N VAL A 220 -1.66 -10.92 -21.53
CA VAL A 220 -3.01 -10.32 -21.54
C VAL A 220 -2.97 -8.94 -20.90
N HIS A 221 -3.42 -7.94 -21.67
CA HIS A 221 -3.57 -6.58 -21.17
C HIS A 221 -4.97 -6.41 -20.55
N GLU A 222 -5.10 -6.80 -19.30
CA GLU A 222 -6.31 -6.64 -18.48
C GLU A 222 -5.92 -6.33 -17.04
N HIS A 223 -6.30 -5.14 -16.56
CA HIS A 223 -6.11 -4.73 -15.17
C HIS A 223 -7.04 -5.53 -14.24
N LEU A 224 -6.46 -6.32 -13.35
CA LEU A 224 -7.12 -7.18 -12.37
C LEU A 224 -6.88 -6.69 -10.94
N GLU A 225 -7.78 -7.06 -10.03
CA GLU A 225 -7.55 -6.86 -8.60
C GLU A 225 -6.38 -7.71 -8.10
N PHE A 226 -5.69 -7.27 -7.04
CA PHE A 226 -4.54 -8.00 -6.50
C PHE A 226 -4.91 -9.42 -6.04
N GLY A 227 -4.16 -10.41 -6.53
CA GLY A 227 -4.36 -11.83 -6.24
C GLY A 227 -5.14 -12.58 -7.31
N ASP A 228 -5.70 -11.87 -8.30
CA ASP A 228 -6.35 -12.47 -9.46
C ASP A 228 -5.40 -12.59 -10.67
N GLY A 229 -4.21 -12.01 -10.60
CA GLY A 229 -3.15 -12.15 -11.60
C GLY A 229 -1.89 -12.84 -11.06
N GLU A 230 -0.74 -12.53 -11.67
CA GLU A 230 0.55 -13.14 -11.37
C GLU A 230 1.59 -12.14 -10.83
N LEU A 231 1.19 -10.91 -10.47
CA LEU A 231 2.09 -9.94 -9.85
C LEU A 231 2.58 -10.43 -8.48
N ASP A 232 3.90 -10.48 -8.31
CA ASP A 232 4.51 -10.53 -6.99
C ASP A 232 4.44 -9.14 -6.32
N LEU A 233 3.29 -8.86 -5.70
CA LEU A 233 3.02 -7.56 -5.05
C LEU A 233 4.01 -7.27 -3.91
N VAL A 234 4.44 -8.30 -3.17
CA VAL A 234 5.40 -8.14 -2.06
C VAL A 234 6.77 -7.72 -2.61
N ALA A 235 7.32 -8.45 -3.58
CA ALA A 235 8.61 -8.11 -4.16
C ALA A 235 8.58 -6.74 -4.87
N THR A 236 7.45 -6.39 -5.48
CA THR A 236 7.24 -5.11 -6.16
C THR A 236 7.32 -3.94 -5.18
N LEU A 237 6.53 -3.98 -4.10
CA LEU A 237 6.54 -2.94 -3.06
C LEU A 237 7.89 -2.90 -2.30
N ALA A 238 8.57 -4.04 -2.17
CA ALA A 238 9.92 -4.11 -1.62
C ALA A 238 10.93 -3.40 -2.51
N ALA A 239 10.87 -3.60 -3.83
CA ALA A 239 11.75 -2.93 -4.78
C ALA A 239 11.56 -1.40 -4.74
N LEU A 240 10.32 -0.90 -4.60
CA LEU A 240 10.08 0.54 -4.43
C LEU A 240 10.77 1.10 -3.17
N THR A 241 10.73 0.35 -2.07
CA THR A 241 11.41 0.73 -0.82
C THR A 241 12.93 0.67 -0.99
N GLU A 242 13.44 -0.40 -1.61
CA GLU A 242 14.86 -0.65 -1.88
C GLU A 242 15.49 0.49 -2.68
N VAL A 243 14.82 0.95 -3.75
CA VAL A 243 15.32 2.05 -4.60
C VAL A 243 15.07 3.43 -3.98
N GLY A 244 14.49 3.50 -2.78
CA GLY A 244 14.20 4.75 -2.08
C GLY A 244 13.13 5.59 -2.76
N TYR A 245 12.16 4.96 -3.44
CA TYR A 245 11.07 5.69 -4.08
C TYR A 245 10.23 6.43 -3.03
N THR A 246 9.92 7.70 -3.33
CA THR A 246 9.15 8.60 -2.44
C THR A 246 7.94 9.26 -3.11
N GLY A 247 7.66 8.91 -4.37
CA GLY A 247 6.53 9.43 -5.12
C GLY A 247 5.21 8.72 -4.78
N VAL A 248 4.29 8.74 -5.75
CA VAL A 248 2.98 8.08 -5.65
C VAL A 248 3.04 6.68 -6.27
N ALA A 249 2.49 5.70 -5.56
CA ALA A 249 2.18 4.38 -6.09
C ALA A 249 0.66 4.18 -5.98
N ALA A 250 -0.06 4.32 -7.09
CA ALA A 250 -1.51 4.42 -7.11
C ALA A 250 -2.16 3.20 -7.76
N VAL A 251 -3.25 2.70 -7.17
CA VAL A 251 -3.99 1.57 -7.73
C VAL A 251 -4.72 1.98 -9.00
N GLU A 252 -4.58 1.23 -10.09
CA GLU A 252 -5.22 1.52 -11.39
C GLU A 252 -6.19 0.41 -11.81
N LEU A 253 -7.49 0.67 -11.70
CA LEU A 253 -8.54 -0.31 -12.00
C LEU A 253 -9.69 0.30 -12.81
N PRO A 254 -9.46 0.75 -14.05
CA PRO A 254 -10.41 1.55 -14.84
C PRO A 254 -11.69 0.81 -15.25
N ARG A 255 -11.80 -0.51 -15.02
CA ARG A 255 -12.99 -1.33 -15.31
C ARG A 255 -13.84 -1.63 -14.07
N HIS A 256 -13.39 -1.21 -12.89
CA HIS A 256 -14.00 -1.55 -11.61
C HIS A 256 -14.86 -0.42 -11.00
N SER A 257 -15.14 0.63 -11.77
CA SER A 257 -15.97 1.78 -11.35
C SER A 257 -17.37 1.43 -10.86
N HIS A 258 -17.90 0.25 -11.20
CA HIS A 258 -19.20 -0.22 -10.75
C HIS A 258 -19.21 -0.68 -9.28
N ALA A 259 -18.05 -1.01 -8.70
CA ALA A 259 -17.87 -1.48 -7.33
C ALA A 259 -16.77 -0.69 -6.58
N ALA A 260 -16.49 0.54 -7.01
CA ALA A 260 -15.28 1.31 -6.65
C ALA A 260 -14.95 1.35 -5.14
N PRO A 261 -15.89 1.64 -4.21
CA PRO A 261 -15.55 1.70 -2.79
C PRO A 261 -15.07 0.37 -2.20
N GLU A 262 -15.68 -0.75 -2.59
CA GLU A 262 -15.28 -2.07 -2.07
C GLU A 262 -13.96 -2.52 -2.70
N VAL A 263 -13.79 -2.31 -4.01
CA VAL A 263 -12.53 -2.63 -4.71
C VAL A 263 -11.37 -1.80 -4.14
N ALA A 264 -11.56 -0.51 -3.89
CA ALA A 264 -10.55 0.34 -3.28
C ALA A 264 -10.17 -0.11 -1.85
N LYS A 265 -11.15 -0.59 -1.08
CA LYS A 265 -10.94 -1.14 0.26
C LYS A 265 -10.20 -2.47 0.22
N CYS A 266 -10.57 -3.37 -0.69
CA CYS A 266 -9.88 -4.64 -0.92
C CYS A 266 -8.43 -4.41 -1.35
N ALA A 267 -8.20 -3.49 -2.29
CA ALA A 267 -6.86 -3.11 -2.72
C ALA A 267 -6.01 -2.55 -1.56
N MET A 268 -6.57 -1.67 -0.72
CA MET A 268 -5.85 -1.16 0.45
C MET A 268 -5.50 -2.28 1.44
N LYS A 269 -6.40 -3.23 1.65
CA LYS A 269 -6.13 -4.42 2.48
C LYS A 269 -5.00 -5.26 1.91
N ALA A 270 -4.99 -5.51 0.59
CA ALA A 270 -3.93 -6.24 -0.09
C ALA A 270 -2.57 -5.51 0.02
N LEU A 271 -2.55 -4.21 -0.26
CA LEU A 271 -1.35 -3.38 -0.15
C LEU A 271 -0.79 -3.35 1.27
N THR A 272 -1.62 -3.11 2.28
CA THR A 272 -1.17 -3.10 3.68
C THR A 272 -0.65 -4.47 4.12
N THR A 273 -1.29 -5.55 3.68
CA THR A 273 -0.82 -6.94 3.92
C THR A 273 0.53 -7.18 3.24
N ALA A 274 0.66 -6.86 1.96
CA ALA A 274 1.90 -7.03 1.20
C ALA A 274 3.03 -6.18 1.79
N MET A 275 2.75 -4.94 2.19
CA MET A 275 3.72 -4.08 2.85
C MET A 275 4.20 -4.68 4.17
N THR A 276 3.33 -5.30 4.99
CA THR A 276 3.83 -6.03 6.17
C THR A 276 4.83 -7.12 5.78
N GLY A 277 4.70 -7.74 4.61
CA GLY A 277 5.71 -8.61 4.00
C GLY A 277 6.97 -7.89 3.52
N VAL A 278 6.87 -6.65 3.02
CA VAL A 278 8.03 -5.82 2.60
C VAL A 278 8.92 -5.38 3.75
N TRP A 279 8.33 -4.95 4.86
CA TRP A 279 9.07 -4.61 6.08
C TRP A 279 9.81 -5.83 6.65
N VAL A 280 9.39 -7.01 6.25
CA VAL A 280 10.01 -8.30 6.56
C VAL A 280 11.08 -8.67 5.51
N ALA A 281 10.90 -8.33 4.23
CA ALA A 281 11.83 -8.64 3.13
C ALA A 281 13.02 -7.68 2.93
N SER A 282 12.94 -6.43 3.41
CA SER A 282 13.93 -5.35 3.16
C SER A 282 15.22 -5.39 3.99
N GLY A 283 15.52 -6.50 4.68
CA GLY A 283 16.84 -6.70 5.29
C GLY A 283 17.14 -5.81 6.50
N GLN A 284 16.13 -5.28 7.20
CA GLN A 284 16.34 -4.84 8.58
C GLN A 284 16.51 -6.01 9.56
N THR A 285 16.43 -7.26 9.08
CA THR A 285 16.89 -8.45 9.81
C THR A 285 17.35 -9.58 8.89
N ASP A 286 18.59 -10.03 9.06
CA ASP A 286 19.08 -11.31 8.58
C ASP A 286 18.28 -12.46 9.21
N PHE A 287 17.10 -12.78 8.69
CA PHE A 287 16.57 -14.17 8.62
C PHE A 287 15.20 -14.31 7.93
N ALA A 288 14.46 -13.22 7.69
CA ALA A 288 13.11 -13.32 7.12
C ALA A 288 13.06 -13.43 5.58
N ALA A 289 14.18 -13.82 4.96
CA ALA A 289 14.32 -14.13 3.54
C ALA A 289 13.72 -15.50 3.12
N GLN A 290 12.62 -15.92 3.74
CA GLN A 290 11.81 -17.04 3.29
C GLN A 290 10.31 -16.73 3.49
N VAL A 291 9.80 -15.78 2.70
CA VAL A 291 8.35 -15.56 2.59
C VAL A 291 7.64 -16.72 1.87
N ASP A 292 8.40 -17.62 1.25
CA ASP A 292 8.03 -19.00 0.92
C ASP A 292 8.89 -20.01 1.67
N HIS A 293 8.93 -19.95 3.01
CA HIS A 293 9.50 -21.08 3.77
C HIS A 293 8.76 -22.34 3.30
N PRO A 294 9.42 -23.33 2.66
CA PRO A 294 8.72 -24.41 1.96
C PRO A 294 7.74 -25.16 2.86
N TRP A 295 8.11 -25.29 4.14
CA TRP A 295 7.23 -25.86 5.17
C TRP A 295 5.98 -25.01 5.42
N LEU A 296 6.08 -23.69 5.46
CA LEU A 296 4.93 -22.81 5.73
C LEU A 296 3.93 -22.84 4.58
N VAL A 297 4.41 -22.80 3.33
CA VAL A 297 3.57 -22.93 2.13
C VAL A 297 2.82 -24.27 2.14
N GLU A 298 3.52 -25.37 2.46
CA GLU A 298 2.88 -26.67 2.54
C GLU A 298 1.90 -26.78 3.74
N ALA A 299 2.23 -26.17 4.88
CA ALA A 299 1.35 -26.10 6.04
C ALA A 299 0.05 -25.34 5.72
N GLU A 300 0.14 -24.20 5.02
CA GLU A 300 -1.03 -23.44 4.55
C GLU A 300 -1.90 -24.28 3.60
N ARG A 301 -1.28 -24.96 2.62
CA ARG A 301 -2.00 -25.87 1.71
C ARG A 301 -2.68 -27.01 2.46
N ARG A 302 -2.01 -27.58 3.46
CA ARG A 302 -2.55 -28.66 4.29
C ARG A 302 -3.74 -28.19 5.12
N ILE A 303 -3.70 -26.99 5.71
CA ILE A 303 -4.83 -26.41 6.44
C ILE A 303 -6.01 -26.12 5.50
N ARG A 304 -5.76 -25.62 4.28
CA ARG A 304 -6.83 -25.43 3.28
C ARG A 304 -7.55 -26.73 2.92
N ARG A 305 -6.82 -27.85 2.86
CA ARG A 305 -7.38 -29.18 2.56
C ARG A 305 -8.04 -29.84 3.77
N ASP A 306 -7.43 -29.72 4.94
CA ASP A 306 -7.92 -30.25 6.21
C ASP A 306 -7.65 -29.24 7.33
N PRO A 307 -8.63 -28.39 7.68
CA PRO A 307 -8.47 -27.38 8.72
C PRO A 307 -8.05 -27.93 10.09
N LYS A 308 -8.33 -29.22 10.38
CA LYS A 308 -7.90 -29.86 11.63
C LYS A 308 -6.39 -29.98 11.74
N ALA A 309 -5.66 -29.93 10.62
CA ALA A 309 -4.21 -29.99 10.60
C ALA A 309 -3.54 -28.85 11.37
N ILE A 310 -4.23 -27.72 11.59
CA ILE A 310 -3.65 -26.60 12.35
C ILE A 310 -3.25 -27.00 13.77
N ALA A 311 -3.98 -27.91 14.42
CA ALA A 311 -3.64 -28.38 15.77
C ALA A 311 -2.29 -29.10 15.83
N GLU A 312 -1.87 -29.71 14.72
CA GLU A 312 -0.58 -30.39 14.59
C GLU A 312 0.53 -29.45 14.10
N LEU A 313 0.20 -28.55 13.17
CA LEU A 313 1.16 -27.68 12.49
C LEU A 313 1.54 -26.46 13.33
N PHE A 314 0.59 -25.88 14.07
CA PHE A 314 0.80 -24.64 14.83
C PHE A 314 1.92 -24.76 15.90
N PRO A 315 2.06 -25.90 16.62
CA PRO A 315 3.21 -26.14 17.50
C PRO A 315 4.55 -26.32 16.78
N GLN A 316 4.55 -26.80 15.54
CA GLN A 316 5.76 -27.07 14.77
C GLN A 316 6.43 -25.79 14.27
N VAL A 317 5.67 -24.72 14.06
CA VAL A 317 6.11 -23.46 13.44
C VAL A 317 7.49 -23.03 13.94
N GLY A 318 7.67 -22.87 15.25
CA GLY A 318 8.95 -22.37 15.79
C GLY A 318 10.16 -23.27 15.55
N ARG A 319 9.98 -24.57 15.31
CA ARG A 319 11.08 -25.48 14.93
C ARG A 319 11.42 -25.37 13.45
N GLU A 320 10.41 -25.11 12.62
CA GLU A 320 10.53 -25.14 11.16
C GLU A 320 11.00 -23.77 10.66
N VAL A 321 10.35 -22.68 11.06
CA VAL A 321 10.64 -21.33 10.56
C VAL A 321 11.59 -20.53 11.46
N GLY A 322 11.93 -21.04 12.63
CA GLY A 322 12.78 -20.36 13.63
C GLY A 322 12.02 -19.38 14.54
N ARG A 323 12.72 -18.87 15.58
CA ARG A 323 12.15 -18.07 16.68
C ARG A 323 12.80 -16.70 16.87
N GLY A 324 13.52 -16.22 15.86
CA GLY A 324 14.23 -14.94 15.93
C GLY A 324 13.26 -13.77 16.08
N ALA A 325 13.67 -12.68 16.75
CA ALA A 325 12.92 -11.44 16.74
C ALA A 325 12.84 -10.87 15.30
N ILE A 326 11.72 -10.22 14.96
CA ILE A 326 11.52 -9.62 13.64
C ILE A 326 12.38 -8.36 13.46
N ARG A 327 12.87 -7.77 14.56
CA ARG A 327 13.79 -6.61 14.58
C ARG A 327 14.82 -6.68 15.73
N PRO A 328 15.73 -7.68 15.83
CA PRO A 328 16.79 -7.79 16.83
C PRO A 328 17.52 -6.49 17.20
N GLU A 329 17.72 -5.62 16.24
CA GLU A 329 18.45 -4.35 16.36
C GLU A 329 17.67 -3.27 17.11
N THR A 330 16.33 -3.23 17.00
CA THR A 330 15.49 -2.23 17.69
C THR A 330 14.53 -2.83 18.73
N ASP A 331 14.23 -4.11 18.62
CA ASP A 331 13.36 -4.90 19.48
C ASP A 331 13.92 -6.33 19.67
N PRO A 332 15.08 -6.49 20.35
CA PRO A 332 15.76 -7.78 20.54
C PRO A 332 14.92 -8.86 21.22
N ARG A 333 13.86 -8.45 21.92
CA ARG A 333 12.95 -9.36 22.64
C ARG A 333 11.63 -9.62 21.89
N GLY A 334 11.41 -9.00 20.72
CA GLY A 334 10.18 -9.14 19.94
C GLY A 334 8.92 -8.62 20.67
N LEU A 335 9.05 -7.66 21.60
CA LEU A 335 7.92 -7.15 22.38
C LEU A 335 7.02 -6.24 21.57
N VAL A 336 7.56 -5.48 20.63
CA VAL A 336 6.79 -4.57 19.77
C VAL A 336 6.38 -5.30 18.50
N HIS A 337 7.36 -5.88 17.80
CA HIS A 337 7.18 -6.40 16.45
C HIS A 337 6.94 -7.92 16.40
N GLY A 338 7.22 -8.66 17.47
CA GLY A 338 7.08 -10.11 17.51
C GLY A 338 8.32 -10.86 17.01
N THR A 339 8.18 -12.17 16.91
CA THR A 339 9.19 -13.10 16.37
C THR A 339 8.73 -13.75 15.07
N VAL A 340 9.66 -14.36 14.33
CA VAL A 340 9.38 -15.02 13.04
C VAL A 340 8.27 -16.08 13.16
N ASP A 341 8.29 -16.87 14.23
CA ASP A 341 7.25 -17.85 14.51
C ASP A 341 5.90 -17.25 14.92
N ASP A 342 5.88 -16.02 15.46
CA ASP A 342 4.61 -15.31 15.69
C ASP A 342 3.95 -14.94 14.36
N LEU A 343 4.73 -14.43 13.40
CA LEU A 343 4.23 -14.04 12.07
C LEU A 343 3.74 -15.26 11.28
N ALA A 344 4.49 -16.36 11.28
CA ALA A 344 4.08 -17.58 10.62
C ALA A 344 2.80 -18.17 11.26
N ARG A 345 2.69 -18.16 12.59
CA ARG A 345 1.44 -18.56 13.28
C ARG A 345 0.26 -17.67 12.91
N ALA A 346 0.46 -16.36 12.83
CA ALA A 346 -0.58 -15.42 12.41
C ALA A 346 -1.06 -15.73 10.97
N ARG A 347 -0.15 -16.06 10.05
CA ARG A 347 -0.50 -16.52 8.69
C ARG A 347 -1.35 -17.79 8.71
N LEU A 348 -0.97 -18.80 9.49
CA LEU A 348 -1.75 -20.03 9.61
C LEU A 348 -3.17 -19.77 10.16
N LEU A 349 -3.32 -18.82 11.08
CA LEU A 349 -4.64 -18.40 11.59
C LEU A 349 -5.47 -17.67 10.53
N GLY A 350 -4.85 -16.85 9.68
CA GLY A 350 -5.52 -16.23 8.53
C GLY A 350 -6.07 -17.28 7.56
N VAL A 351 -5.26 -18.27 7.20
CA VAL A 351 -5.70 -19.39 6.34
C VAL A 351 -6.80 -20.21 7.00
N LEU A 352 -6.73 -20.45 8.32
CA LEU A 352 -7.83 -21.10 9.04
C LEU A 352 -9.12 -20.26 8.96
N ALA A 353 -9.03 -18.95 9.16
CA ALA A 353 -10.19 -18.07 9.12
C ALA A 353 -10.92 -18.08 7.76
N ASP A 354 -10.17 -18.25 6.67
CA ASP A 354 -10.73 -18.34 5.31
C ASP A 354 -11.32 -19.73 4.99
N THR A 355 -11.06 -20.74 5.82
CA THR A 355 -11.40 -22.15 5.52
C THR A 355 -12.48 -22.75 6.41
N VAL A 356 -12.79 -22.14 7.56
CA VAL A 356 -13.82 -22.65 8.48
C VAL A 356 -14.85 -21.58 8.87
N PRO A 357 -16.10 -21.99 9.20
CA PRO A 357 -17.10 -21.07 9.74
C PRO A 357 -16.67 -20.44 11.07
N ALA A 358 -17.18 -19.24 11.37
CA ALA A 358 -16.82 -18.46 12.56
C ALA A 358 -16.92 -19.23 13.89
N ALA A 359 -17.96 -20.05 14.08
CA ALA A 359 -18.13 -20.85 15.30
C ALA A 359 -17.00 -21.88 15.49
N ARG A 360 -16.53 -22.47 14.38
CA ARG A 360 -15.41 -23.41 14.39
C ARG A 360 -14.09 -22.68 14.62
N LEU A 361 -13.88 -21.57 13.91
CA LEU A 361 -12.72 -20.69 14.09
C LEU A 361 -12.55 -20.26 15.53
N ALA A 362 -13.62 -19.78 16.17
CA ALA A 362 -13.63 -19.37 17.57
C ALA A 362 -13.18 -20.51 18.51
N THR A 363 -13.65 -21.74 18.26
CA THR A 363 -13.24 -22.91 19.04
C THR A 363 -11.76 -23.21 18.83
N ASP A 364 -11.31 -23.33 17.59
CA ASP A 364 -9.93 -23.70 17.25
C ASP A 364 -8.92 -22.66 17.78
N VAL A 365 -9.19 -21.36 17.60
CA VAL A 365 -8.34 -20.28 18.13
C VAL A 365 -8.29 -20.31 19.66
N GLY A 366 -9.44 -20.55 20.30
CA GLY A 366 -9.54 -20.69 21.75
C GLY A 366 -8.73 -21.88 22.28
N ASP A 367 -8.77 -23.01 21.58
CA ASP A 367 -8.06 -24.23 21.97
C ASP A 367 -6.54 -24.10 21.74
N LEU A 368 -6.12 -23.50 20.61
CA LEU A 368 -4.71 -23.19 20.35
C LEU A 368 -4.12 -22.28 21.43
N TYR A 369 -4.88 -21.29 21.91
CA TYR A 369 -4.44 -20.44 23.01
C TYR A 369 -4.47 -21.15 24.37
N ARG A 370 -5.52 -21.91 24.67
CA ARG A 370 -5.68 -22.55 26.00
C ARG A 370 -4.66 -23.65 26.24
N HIS A 371 -4.33 -24.41 25.19
CA HIS A 371 -3.47 -25.58 25.28
C HIS A 371 -2.05 -25.35 24.78
N GLY A 372 -1.77 -24.17 24.20
CA GLY A 372 -0.45 -23.85 23.68
C GLY A 372 0.55 -23.39 24.74
N ASP A 373 1.83 -23.53 24.43
CA ASP A 373 2.92 -22.94 25.22
C ASP A 373 2.97 -21.40 25.09
N ASP A 374 3.86 -20.74 25.84
CA ASP A 374 3.92 -19.26 25.84
C ASP A 374 4.26 -18.68 24.45
N ALA A 375 5.00 -19.40 23.60
CA ALA A 375 5.31 -18.94 22.24
C ALA A 375 4.10 -19.13 21.31
N GLU A 376 3.39 -20.24 21.43
CA GLU A 376 2.16 -20.52 20.69
C GLU A 376 1.05 -19.53 21.07
N ARG A 377 0.86 -19.28 22.37
CA ARG A 377 -0.07 -18.27 22.90
C ARG A 377 0.27 -16.86 22.38
N ARG A 378 1.55 -16.51 22.34
CA ARG A 378 2.01 -15.25 21.76
C ARG A 378 1.67 -15.16 20.27
N GLY A 379 1.91 -16.23 19.51
CA GLY A 379 1.53 -16.32 18.10
C GLY A 379 0.03 -16.15 17.88
N VAL A 380 -0.81 -16.74 18.73
CA VAL A 380 -2.27 -16.52 18.68
C VAL A 380 -2.60 -15.04 18.87
N LEU A 381 -2.09 -14.42 19.94
CA LEU A 381 -2.33 -13.00 20.25
C LEU A 381 -1.94 -12.09 19.08
N ARG A 382 -0.81 -12.35 18.43
CA ARG A 382 -0.31 -11.59 17.26
C ARG A 382 -1.18 -11.77 16.01
N GLY A 383 -1.89 -12.89 15.88
CA GLY A 383 -2.81 -13.16 14.78
C GLY A 383 -4.24 -12.60 14.97
N LEU A 384 -4.66 -12.30 16.20
CA LEU A 384 -6.08 -11.97 16.48
C LEU A 384 -6.63 -10.79 15.68
N ASN A 385 -5.81 -9.76 15.40
CA ASN A 385 -6.25 -8.59 14.65
C ASN A 385 -6.57 -8.85 13.17
N GLN A 386 -6.19 -10.02 12.64
CA GLN A 386 -6.45 -10.43 11.26
C GLN A 386 -7.73 -11.26 11.14
N LEU A 387 -8.28 -11.72 12.26
CA LEU A 387 -9.47 -12.56 12.30
C LEU A 387 -10.74 -11.73 12.03
N PRO A 388 -11.79 -12.34 11.44
CA PRO A 388 -13.05 -11.66 11.16
C PRO A 388 -13.76 -11.20 12.44
N SER A 389 -14.55 -10.12 12.36
CA SER A 389 -15.33 -9.59 13.50
C SER A 389 -16.31 -10.59 14.11
N SER A 390 -16.70 -11.62 13.36
CA SER A 390 -17.55 -12.71 13.84
C SER A 390 -16.95 -13.51 15.01
N VAL A 391 -15.65 -13.40 15.27
CA VAL A 391 -14.96 -14.03 16.42
C VAL A 391 -14.39 -13.02 17.42
N GLU A 392 -14.85 -11.77 17.38
CA GLU A 392 -14.32 -10.67 18.21
C GLU A 392 -14.40 -10.98 19.72
N GLU A 393 -15.49 -11.61 20.18
CA GLU A 393 -15.66 -11.97 21.59
C GLU A 393 -14.58 -12.95 22.06
N THR A 394 -14.26 -13.97 21.24
CA THR A 394 -13.15 -14.89 21.52
C THR A 394 -11.82 -14.14 21.57
N CYS A 395 -11.58 -13.23 20.62
CA CYS A 395 -10.36 -12.42 20.59
C CYS A 395 -10.22 -11.56 21.85
N ARG A 396 -11.32 -10.94 22.29
CA ARG A 396 -11.40 -10.14 23.53
C ARG A 396 -11.10 -10.98 24.76
N MET A 397 -11.71 -12.16 24.88
CA MET A 397 -11.47 -13.08 26.01
C MET A 397 -10.00 -13.52 26.10
N ILE A 398 -9.40 -13.88 24.96
CA ILE A 398 -8.00 -14.30 24.88
C ILE A 398 -7.05 -13.15 25.28
N ALA A 399 -7.24 -11.96 24.71
CA ALA A 399 -6.40 -10.81 25.03
C ALA A 399 -6.53 -10.41 26.51
N LYS A 400 -7.75 -10.44 27.05
CA LYS A 400 -8.02 -10.15 28.46
C LYS A 400 -7.34 -11.14 29.41
N ASP A 401 -7.33 -12.42 29.07
CA ASP A 401 -6.59 -13.43 29.83
C ASP A 401 -5.08 -13.17 29.80
N ALA A 402 -4.53 -12.93 28.61
CA ALA A 402 -3.10 -12.67 28.43
C ALA A 402 -2.62 -11.42 29.20
N LEU A 403 -3.42 -10.35 29.26
CA LEU A 403 -3.11 -9.14 30.03
C LEU A 403 -2.98 -9.40 31.54
N ARG A 404 -3.57 -10.47 32.07
CA ARG A 404 -3.47 -10.85 33.49
C ARG A 404 -2.20 -11.64 33.82
N THR A 405 -1.53 -12.19 32.81
CA THR A 405 -0.29 -12.97 33.00
C THR A 405 0.90 -12.08 33.38
N ASN A 406 1.94 -12.65 33.98
CA ASN A 406 3.18 -11.92 34.28
C ASN A 406 4.25 -12.05 33.18
N ASP A 407 3.97 -12.80 32.11
CA ASP A 407 4.87 -12.88 30.96
C ASP A 407 4.75 -11.60 30.13
N ILE A 408 5.81 -10.79 30.16
CA ILE A 408 5.87 -9.51 29.45
C ILE A 408 5.68 -9.66 27.93
N ARG A 409 6.01 -10.83 27.34
CA ARG A 409 5.85 -11.11 25.92
C ARG A 409 4.38 -11.31 25.56
N LEU A 410 3.63 -12.00 26.42
CA LEU A 410 2.18 -12.19 26.27
C LEU A 410 1.44 -10.87 26.52
N VAL A 411 1.84 -10.12 27.55
CA VAL A 411 1.27 -8.78 27.83
C VAL A 411 1.49 -7.85 26.64
N ALA A 412 2.71 -7.82 26.08
CA ALA A 412 3.03 -6.98 24.93
C ALA A 412 2.26 -7.37 23.65
N ALA A 413 2.07 -8.68 23.42
CA ALA A 413 1.24 -9.13 22.30
C ALA A 413 -0.25 -8.80 22.52
N ALA A 414 -0.76 -8.98 23.73
CA ALA A 414 -2.16 -8.77 24.07
C ALA A 414 -2.57 -7.29 24.03
N ILE A 415 -1.72 -6.37 24.48
CA ILE A 415 -2.02 -4.93 24.45
C ILE A 415 -2.03 -4.35 23.02
N GLY A 416 -1.47 -5.10 22.05
CA GLY A 416 -1.57 -4.83 20.62
C GLY A 416 -2.89 -5.28 19.98
N VAL A 417 -3.78 -5.97 20.72
CA VAL A 417 -5.05 -6.48 20.18
C VAL A 417 -6.13 -5.39 20.21
N LYS A 418 -6.77 -5.13 19.07
CA LYS A 418 -7.77 -4.05 18.91
C LYS A 418 -9.06 -4.28 19.70
N ALA A 419 -9.44 -5.55 19.91
CA ALA A 419 -10.68 -5.94 20.57
C ALA A 419 -10.69 -5.71 22.10
N VAL A 420 -9.57 -5.31 22.72
CA VAL A 420 -9.51 -5.06 24.17
C VAL A 420 -10.35 -3.83 24.51
N ASP A 421 -11.28 -3.96 25.47
CA ASP A 421 -12.11 -2.85 25.92
C ASP A 421 -11.30 -1.73 26.60
N GLN A 422 -11.89 -0.55 26.74
CA GLN A 422 -11.17 0.62 27.24
C GLN A 422 -10.69 0.47 28.68
N PHE A 423 -11.43 -0.22 29.53
CA PHE A 423 -11.04 -0.40 30.93
C PHE A 423 -9.81 -1.31 31.02
N GLU A 424 -9.87 -2.51 30.46
CA GLU A 424 -8.76 -3.48 30.47
C GLU A 424 -7.54 -2.92 29.73
N TRP A 425 -7.76 -2.15 28.66
CA TRP A 425 -6.67 -1.52 27.91
C TRP A 425 -5.92 -0.47 28.75
N ARG A 426 -6.60 0.40 29.50
CA ARG A 426 -5.93 1.38 30.38
C ARG A 426 -5.07 0.68 31.44
N HIS A 427 -5.61 -0.36 32.08
CA HIS A 427 -4.87 -1.16 33.05
C HIS A 427 -3.70 -1.91 32.41
N GLY A 428 -3.85 -2.39 31.18
CA GLY A 428 -2.78 -2.97 30.38
C GLY A 428 -1.66 -1.98 30.05
N VAL A 429 -1.98 -0.74 29.70
CA VAL A 429 -1.00 0.34 29.49
C VAL A 429 -0.21 0.63 30.77
N LEU A 430 -0.89 0.79 31.91
CA LEU A 430 -0.19 0.94 33.21
C LEU A 430 0.72 -0.24 33.51
N LYS A 431 0.25 -1.46 33.25
CA LYS A 431 1.06 -2.67 33.44
C LYS A 431 2.30 -2.65 32.56
N CYS A 432 2.20 -2.21 31.30
CA CYS A 432 3.35 -2.07 30.40
C CYS A 432 4.39 -1.09 30.98
N LEU A 433 3.95 0.06 31.48
CA LEU A 433 4.83 1.03 32.15
C LEU A 433 5.50 0.42 33.40
N PHE A 434 4.76 -0.37 34.17
CA PHE A 434 5.29 -1.03 35.36
C PHE A 434 6.32 -2.13 35.04
N THR A 435 6.09 -2.91 33.98
CA THR A 435 6.90 -4.07 33.63
C THR A 435 7.98 -3.78 32.57
N GLY A 436 8.05 -2.55 32.07
CA GLY A 436 9.04 -2.13 31.07
C GLY A 436 8.75 -2.67 29.66
N VAL A 437 7.48 -2.91 29.34
CA VAL A 437 7.03 -3.15 27.96
C VAL A 437 6.90 -1.80 27.25
N PRO A 438 7.54 -1.59 26.09
CA PRO A 438 7.45 -0.33 25.36
C PRO A 438 6.00 -0.03 24.94
N LEU A 439 5.56 1.22 25.11
CA LEU A 439 4.23 1.65 24.68
C LEU A 439 4.07 1.67 23.16
N ALA A 440 5.16 1.51 22.40
CA ALA A 440 5.11 1.22 20.96
C ALA A 440 4.38 -0.10 20.63
N ALA A 441 4.29 -1.04 21.59
CA ALA A 441 3.52 -2.28 21.43
C ALA A 441 2.00 -2.07 21.58
N VAL A 442 1.56 -0.91 22.05
CA VAL A 442 0.15 -0.63 22.38
C VAL A 442 -0.63 -0.21 21.14
N ALA A 443 -1.71 -0.93 20.83
CA ALA A 443 -2.57 -0.57 19.72
C ALA A 443 -3.37 0.70 19.99
N ASN A 444 -3.41 1.59 19.00
CA ASN A 444 -4.21 2.82 18.99
C ASN A 444 -3.95 3.75 20.20
N LEU A 445 -2.71 3.81 20.70
CA LEU A 445 -2.35 4.59 21.89
C LEU A 445 -2.82 6.05 21.81
N ALA A 446 -2.54 6.74 20.71
CA ALA A 446 -2.94 8.15 20.54
C ALA A 446 -4.46 8.31 20.53
N GLN A 447 -5.18 7.44 19.82
CA GLN A 447 -6.64 7.53 19.66
C GLN A 447 -7.40 7.14 20.94
N ARG A 448 -6.82 6.24 21.76
CA ARG A 448 -7.47 5.71 22.97
C ARG A 448 -7.02 6.41 24.25
N THR A 449 -6.04 7.31 24.19
CA THR A 449 -5.61 8.07 25.37
C THR A 449 -6.70 9.06 25.77
N ASP A 450 -7.20 8.92 26.99
CA ASP A 450 -8.22 9.78 27.57
C ASP A 450 -7.76 10.41 28.89
N ALA A 451 -8.64 11.20 29.52
CA ALA A 451 -8.34 11.89 30.76
C ALA A 451 -8.06 10.91 31.91
N GLU A 452 -8.72 9.75 31.94
CA GLU A 452 -8.55 8.77 33.01
C GLU A 452 -7.21 8.05 32.90
N LEU A 453 -6.80 7.64 31.69
CA LEU A 453 -5.46 7.10 31.48
C LEU A 453 -4.38 8.09 31.89
N ARG A 454 -4.53 9.37 31.50
CA ARG A 454 -3.57 10.41 31.87
C ARG A 454 -3.47 10.61 33.38
N ARG A 455 -4.61 10.63 34.07
CA ARG A 455 -4.65 10.68 35.54
C ARG A 455 -3.91 9.48 36.16
N MET A 456 -4.20 8.27 35.69
CA MET A 456 -3.55 7.03 36.13
C MET A 456 -2.02 7.06 35.92
N VAL A 457 -1.55 7.54 34.77
CA VAL A 457 -0.12 7.65 34.45
C VAL A 457 0.56 8.75 35.27
N ALA A 458 -0.12 9.86 35.54
CA ALA A 458 0.38 10.93 36.41
C ALA A 458 0.54 10.47 37.87
N ASP A 459 -0.44 9.71 38.39
CA ASP A 459 -0.36 9.10 39.73
C ASP A 459 0.84 8.14 39.81
N TYR A 460 0.99 7.26 38.82
CA TYR A 460 2.13 6.36 38.70
C TYR A 460 3.48 7.12 38.67
N ALA A 461 3.59 8.17 37.86
CA ALA A 461 4.80 8.99 37.77
C ALA A 461 5.12 9.68 39.11
N THR A 462 4.10 10.18 39.80
CA THR A 462 4.24 10.81 41.12
C THR A 462 4.73 9.81 42.17
N GLU A 463 4.16 8.60 42.19
CA GLU A 463 4.58 7.53 43.11
C GLU A 463 6.02 7.08 42.84
N ARG A 464 6.43 6.97 41.56
CA ARG A 464 7.82 6.67 41.17
C ARG A 464 8.79 7.73 41.69
N ARG A 465 8.49 9.01 41.46
CA ARG A 465 9.32 10.13 41.92
C ARG A 465 9.41 10.19 43.44
N ALA A 466 8.29 10.00 44.15
CA ALA A 466 8.27 9.97 45.61
C ALA A 466 9.11 8.82 46.19
N ALA A 467 9.17 7.69 45.48
CA ALA A 467 10.03 6.56 45.84
C ALA A 467 11.50 6.72 45.38
N GLY A 468 11.89 7.87 44.82
CA GLY A 468 13.24 8.12 44.31
C GLY A 468 13.60 7.27 43.08
N ARG A 469 12.60 6.84 42.29
CA ARG A 469 12.78 6.01 41.10
C ARG A 469 12.47 6.82 39.83
N ASP A 470 13.21 6.54 38.76
CA ASP A 470 13.00 7.20 37.47
C ASP A 470 11.61 6.89 36.88
N VAL A 471 11.04 7.88 36.19
CA VAL A 471 9.79 7.72 35.42
C VAL A 471 10.17 7.22 34.02
N PRO A 472 9.52 6.16 33.49
CA PRO A 472 9.78 5.71 32.13
C PRO A 472 9.51 6.81 31.10
N ALA A 473 10.39 6.95 30.10
CA ALA A 473 10.25 7.94 29.03
C ALA A 473 8.91 7.83 28.25
N ASP A 474 8.34 6.63 28.19
CA ASP A 474 7.01 6.41 27.61
C ASP A 474 5.88 7.05 28.43
N ALA A 475 6.00 7.04 29.76
CA ALA A 475 5.05 7.72 30.64
C ALA A 475 5.18 9.24 30.52
N GLU A 476 6.41 9.75 30.42
CA GLU A 476 6.66 11.19 30.24
C GLU A 476 6.09 11.70 28.92
N ARG A 477 6.38 11.01 27.81
CA ARG A 477 5.82 11.33 26.48
C ARG A 477 4.28 11.32 26.46
N LEU A 478 3.66 10.40 27.19
CA LEU A 478 2.20 10.32 27.27
C LEU A 478 1.59 11.53 28.01
N LEU A 479 2.34 12.12 28.95
CA LEU A 479 1.93 13.32 29.69
C LEU A 479 2.27 14.62 28.96
N GLU A 480 3.25 14.64 28.06
CA GLU A 480 3.69 15.84 27.31
C GLU A 480 2.81 16.19 26.11
N ASN A 481 2.20 15.21 25.42
CA ASN A 481 1.37 15.41 24.23
C ASN A 481 -0.01 16.02 24.54
N THR A 482 -0.01 17.30 24.92
CA THR A 482 -1.20 18.10 25.27
C THR A 482 -1.79 18.82 24.07
#